data_AF-A0A9D8PDI8-F1
#
_entry.id   AF-A0A9D8PDI8-F1
#
_cell.length_a   1.000
_cell.length_b   1.000
_cell.length_c   1.000
_cell.angle_alpha   90.00
_cell.angle_beta   90.00
_cell.angle_gamma   90.00
#
_symmetry.space_group_name_H-M   'P 1'
#
loop_
_entity.id
_entity.type
_entity.pdbx_description
1 polymer ?
#
loop_
_entity_poly.entity_id
_entity_poly.type
_entity_poly.pdbx_seq_one_letter_code
_entity_poly.pdbx_strand_id
1 'polypeptide(L)'
;MTDIASAENFSQRFTDIYRPVEHEVAGLTAAQLDFTSPKWDWASWSIRKNLNHMSFVAWAWFNDRWKLHLPTNSAVAYFQDLTAKSMDEQRDILNWLDAAGVLDRFRKSTVVVLTVLSKETPASMRAKWLPAANSGFMAQVAAAHPTGYEADPQAPGHYRISFEATFRHIYYELTTHLYNIQRIKRAQGLKTVTKTPVEGYHTLPHWDRSEP
;
A
#
# COMPACT_ATOMS: atom_id res chain seq x y z
N MET A 1 16.77 -20.57 -22.05
CA MET A 1 16.06 -20.18 -20.82
C MET A 1 15.54 -18.78 -21.06
N THR A 2 14.26 -18.67 -21.37
CA THR A 2 13.61 -17.42 -21.77
C THR A 2 13.41 -16.55 -20.54
N ASP A 3 14.14 -15.45 -20.52
CA ASP A 3 14.06 -14.35 -19.55
C ASP A 3 12.72 -13.61 -19.73
N ILE A 4 11.66 -14.16 -19.14
CA ILE A 4 10.34 -13.53 -19.02
C ILE A 4 10.03 -13.38 -17.52
N ALA A 5 10.93 -12.71 -16.79
CA ALA A 5 10.49 -11.98 -15.61
C ALA A 5 9.66 -10.80 -16.13
N SER A 6 8.34 -10.99 -16.13
CA SER A 6 7.33 -10.11 -16.74
C SER A 6 7.68 -8.63 -16.58
N ALA A 7 7.54 -7.85 -17.66
CA ALA A 7 7.30 -6.42 -17.52
C ALA A 7 6.07 -6.27 -16.60
N GLU A 8 6.29 -5.96 -15.33
CA GLU A 8 5.19 -5.81 -14.38
C GLU A 8 4.28 -4.70 -14.88
N ASN A 9 3.05 -5.07 -15.24
CA ASN A 9 2.06 -4.13 -15.69
C ASN A 9 1.46 -3.41 -14.47
N PHE A 10 2.25 -2.54 -13.85
CA PHE A 10 1.85 -1.77 -12.67
C PHE A 10 0.57 -0.97 -12.93
N SER A 11 0.41 -0.39 -14.12
CA SER A 11 -0.78 0.39 -14.47
C SER A 11 -2.06 -0.43 -14.33
N GLN A 12 -2.04 -1.66 -14.85
CA GLN A 12 -3.18 -2.58 -14.72
C GLN A 12 -3.40 -2.97 -13.25
N ARG A 13 -2.34 -3.36 -12.55
CA ARG A 13 -2.39 -3.77 -11.14
C ARG A 13 -3.00 -2.68 -10.22
N PHE A 14 -2.57 -1.43 -10.38
CA PHE A 14 -3.08 -0.30 -9.59
C PHE A 14 -4.49 0.15 -10.01
N THR A 15 -4.88 -0.10 -11.26
CA THR A 15 -6.27 0.09 -11.70
C THR A 15 -7.18 -0.96 -11.09
N ASP A 16 -6.74 -2.22 -11.08
CA ASP A 16 -7.57 -3.36 -10.69
C ASP A 16 -7.74 -3.49 -9.18
N ILE A 17 -6.77 -3.06 -8.37
CA ILE A 17 -6.82 -3.21 -6.90
C ILE A 17 -7.96 -2.40 -6.25
N TYR A 18 -8.43 -1.33 -6.89
CA TYR A 18 -9.50 -0.49 -6.33
C TYR A 18 -10.82 -1.27 -6.17
N ARG A 19 -11.24 -2.02 -7.20
CA ARG A 19 -12.55 -2.69 -7.21
C ARG A 19 -12.70 -3.77 -6.12
N PRO A 20 -11.72 -4.67 -5.89
CA PRO A 20 -11.80 -5.61 -4.78
C PRO A 20 -11.96 -4.93 -3.43
N VAL A 21 -11.20 -3.86 -3.17
CA VAL A 21 -11.28 -3.11 -1.92
C VAL A 21 -12.65 -2.45 -1.75
N GLU A 22 -13.16 -1.81 -2.81
CA GLU A 22 -14.51 -1.22 -2.83
C GLU A 22 -15.58 -2.26 -2.50
N HIS A 23 -15.55 -3.42 -3.16
CA HIS A 23 -16.50 -4.49 -2.92
C HIS A 23 -16.42 -5.05 -1.49
N GLU A 24 -15.22 -5.15 -0.91
CA GLU A 24 -15.09 -5.66 0.46
C GLU A 24 -15.66 -4.71 1.51
N VAL A 25 -15.62 -3.40 1.29
CA VAL A 25 -16.07 -2.41 2.27
C VAL A 25 -17.46 -1.83 1.98
N ALA A 26 -18.04 -2.14 0.82
CA ALA A 26 -19.38 -1.69 0.44
C ALA A 26 -20.44 -2.14 1.47
N GLY A 27 -21.23 -1.19 1.93
CA GLY A 27 -22.34 -1.43 2.86
C GLY A 27 -21.92 -1.73 4.31
N LEU A 28 -20.63 -1.63 4.66
CA LEU A 28 -20.20 -1.76 6.05
C LEU A 28 -20.69 -0.57 6.88
N THR A 29 -21.18 -0.87 8.09
CA THR A 29 -21.54 0.15 9.07
C THR A 29 -20.30 0.75 9.72
N ALA A 30 -20.43 1.91 10.39
CA ALA A 30 -19.35 2.51 11.17
C ALA A 30 -18.78 1.52 12.20
N ALA A 31 -19.64 0.81 12.94
CA ALA A 31 -19.20 -0.20 13.90
C ALA A 31 -18.37 -1.33 13.27
N GLN A 32 -18.73 -1.76 12.05
CA GLN A 32 -17.97 -2.78 11.32
C GLN A 32 -16.64 -2.26 10.78
N LEU A 33 -16.60 -0.99 10.34
CA LEU A 33 -15.38 -0.32 9.90
C LEU A 33 -14.37 -0.14 11.05
N ASP A 34 -14.88 0.07 12.26
CA ASP A 34 -14.12 0.40 13.46
C ASP A 34 -13.88 -0.78 14.41
N PHE A 35 -14.38 -1.97 14.05
CA PHE A 35 -14.10 -3.19 14.79
C PHE A 35 -12.59 -3.44 14.93
N THR A 36 -12.17 -3.77 16.15
CA THR A 36 -10.83 -4.24 16.49
C THR A 36 -10.95 -5.43 17.45
N SER A 37 -9.89 -6.24 17.54
CA SER A 37 -9.83 -7.37 18.46
C SER A 37 -8.41 -7.59 18.97
N PRO A 38 -8.22 -7.88 20.27
CA PRO A 38 -6.91 -8.24 20.81
C PRO A 38 -6.55 -9.71 20.56
N LYS A 39 -7.47 -10.54 20.02
CA LYS A 39 -7.22 -11.97 19.80
C LYS A 39 -6.17 -12.24 18.72
N TRP A 40 -6.01 -11.30 17.78
CA TRP A 40 -5.02 -11.39 16.72
C TRP A 40 -4.34 -10.04 16.54
N ASP A 41 -3.01 -10.01 16.44
CA ASP A 41 -2.24 -8.76 16.33
C ASP A 41 -2.70 -7.90 15.15
N TRP A 42 -3.04 -8.53 14.03
CA TRP A 42 -3.55 -7.85 12.85
C TRP A 42 -4.94 -7.23 13.01
N ALA A 43 -5.73 -7.71 13.98
CA ALA A 43 -7.03 -7.15 14.31
C ALA A 43 -6.93 -5.96 15.28
N SER A 44 -5.70 -5.56 15.69
CA SER A 44 -5.47 -4.28 16.36
C SER A 44 -5.70 -3.07 15.43
N TRP A 45 -5.73 -3.29 14.13
CA TRP A 45 -6.10 -2.29 13.13
C TRP A 45 -7.49 -2.59 12.58
N SER A 46 -8.37 -1.59 12.63
CA SER A 46 -9.71 -1.69 12.05
C SER A 46 -9.68 -1.66 10.52
N ILE A 47 -10.81 -1.98 9.87
CA ILE A 47 -10.96 -1.87 8.41
C ILE A 47 -10.69 -0.41 7.97
N ARG A 48 -11.23 0.57 8.72
CA ARG A 48 -10.98 2.00 8.48
C ARG A 48 -9.49 2.33 8.51
N LYS A 49 -8.77 1.82 9.49
CA LYS A 49 -7.33 2.09 9.66
C LYS A 49 -6.50 1.45 8.53
N ASN A 50 -6.82 0.21 8.14
CA ASN A 50 -6.19 -0.45 6.99
C ASN A 50 -6.43 0.36 5.70
N LEU A 51 -7.67 0.76 5.42
CA LEU A 51 -8.00 1.53 4.21
C LEU A 51 -7.38 2.93 4.21
N ASN A 52 -7.26 3.56 5.38
CA ASN A 52 -6.52 4.81 5.52
C ASN A 52 -5.04 4.63 5.19
N HIS A 53 -4.38 3.59 5.72
CA HIS A 53 -2.98 3.31 5.41
C HIS A 53 -2.77 3.04 3.91
N MET A 54 -3.64 2.23 3.30
CA MET A 54 -3.66 2.01 1.84
C MET A 54 -3.75 3.32 1.05
N SER A 55 -4.41 4.33 1.61
CA SER A 55 -4.50 5.64 0.96
C SER A 55 -3.23 6.47 1.08
N PHE A 56 -2.45 6.31 2.14
CA PHE A 56 -1.26 7.12 2.40
C PHE A 56 0.04 6.51 1.88
N VAL A 57 0.11 5.18 1.69
CA VAL A 57 1.37 4.50 1.34
C VAL A 57 2.04 5.09 0.10
N ALA A 58 1.27 5.37 -0.97
CA ALA A 58 1.81 5.99 -2.17
C ALA A 58 2.34 7.41 -1.92
N TRP A 59 1.58 8.22 -1.16
CA TRP A 59 1.99 9.57 -0.81
C TRP A 59 3.30 9.56 -0.01
N ALA A 60 3.39 8.72 1.02
CA ALA A 60 4.59 8.61 1.85
C ALA A 60 5.83 8.20 1.03
N TRP A 61 5.68 7.29 0.07
CA TRP A 61 6.80 6.91 -0.80
C TRP A 61 7.19 8.03 -1.76
N PHE A 62 6.24 8.62 -2.48
CA PHE A 62 6.57 9.61 -3.52
C PHE A 62 6.93 10.99 -2.97
N ASN A 63 6.16 11.50 -2.02
CA ASN A 63 6.38 12.81 -1.42
C ASN A 63 7.45 12.77 -0.35
N ASP A 64 7.41 11.81 0.59
CA ASP A 64 8.28 11.88 1.78
C ASP A 64 9.63 11.20 1.56
N ARG A 65 9.69 10.10 0.82
CA ARG A 65 10.93 9.35 0.58
C ARG A 65 11.62 9.76 -0.71
N TRP A 66 10.92 9.70 -1.83
CA TRP A 66 11.47 10.09 -3.14
C TRP A 66 11.53 11.59 -3.38
N LYS A 67 10.81 12.40 -2.56
CA LYS A 67 10.77 13.87 -2.68
C LYS A 67 10.42 14.34 -4.09
N LEU A 68 9.51 13.64 -4.78
CA LEU A 68 9.16 13.94 -6.16
C LEU A 68 8.46 15.28 -6.28
N HIS A 69 8.73 16.00 -7.37
CA HIS A 69 7.88 17.09 -7.80
C HIS A 69 6.62 16.51 -8.47
N LEU A 70 5.59 16.26 -7.65
CA LEU A 70 4.33 15.68 -8.11
C LEU A 70 3.54 16.69 -8.94
N PRO A 71 3.01 16.31 -10.13
CA PRO A 71 2.21 17.21 -10.94
C PRO A 71 0.89 17.54 -10.22
N THR A 72 0.53 18.82 -10.20
CA THR A 72 -0.68 19.30 -9.51
C THR A 72 -1.93 18.76 -10.20
N ASN A 73 -2.68 17.95 -9.47
CA ASN A 73 -4.05 17.54 -9.80
C ASN A 73 -4.87 17.46 -8.50
N SER A 74 -6.17 17.20 -8.59
CA SER A 74 -7.06 17.17 -7.41
C SER A 74 -6.66 16.11 -6.37
N ALA A 75 -6.10 14.98 -6.80
CA ALA A 75 -5.64 13.94 -5.89
C ALA A 75 -4.35 14.36 -5.14
N VAL A 76 -3.38 14.94 -5.85
CA VAL A 76 -2.16 15.49 -5.24
C VAL A 76 -2.51 16.63 -4.29
N ALA A 77 -3.35 17.59 -4.71
CA ALA A 77 -3.78 18.71 -3.87
C ALA A 77 -4.48 18.24 -2.59
N TYR A 78 -5.30 17.18 -2.69
CA TYR A 78 -5.95 16.57 -1.52
C TYR A 78 -4.92 16.09 -0.49
N PHE A 79 -3.90 15.34 -0.90
CA PHE A 79 -2.90 14.84 0.04
C PHE A 79 -1.96 15.94 0.54
N GLN A 80 -1.68 16.97 -0.25
CA GLN A 80 -0.95 18.16 0.20
C GLN A 80 -1.67 18.88 1.33
N ASP A 81 -2.97 19.17 1.16
CA ASP A 81 -3.78 19.78 2.23
C ASP A 81 -3.85 18.87 3.45
N LEU A 82 -4.08 17.57 3.25
CA LEU A 82 -4.20 16.62 4.35
C LEU A 82 -2.92 16.48 5.16
N THR A 83 -1.76 16.42 4.50
CA THR A 83 -0.46 16.26 5.18
C THR A 83 0.12 17.56 5.72
N ALA A 84 -0.45 18.71 5.37
CA ALA A 84 -0.19 19.98 6.05
C ALA A 84 -0.85 20.05 7.44
N LYS A 85 -1.84 19.19 7.73
CA LYS A 85 -2.52 19.12 9.03
C LYS A 85 -1.74 18.24 10.01
N SER A 86 -1.93 18.50 11.30
CA SER A 86 -1.38 17.67 12.38
C SER A 86 -1.92 16.24 12.33
N MET A 87 -1.21 15.30 12.95
CA MET A 87 -1.65 13.90 13.00
C MET A 87 -3.01 13.73 13.70
N ASP A 88 -3.30 14.56 14.70
CA ASP A 88 -4.59 14.55 15.39
C ASP A 88 -5.72 15.03 14.48
N GLU A 89 -5.53 16.12 13.73
CA GLU A 89 -6.51 16.59 12.74
C GLU A 89 -6.75 15.56 11.63
N GLN A 90 -5.68 14.91 11.14
CA GLN A 90 -5.81 13.84 10.14
C GLN A 90 -6.61 12.65 10.68
N ARG A 91 -6.41 12.29 11.96
CA ARG A 91 -7.17 11.24 12.65
C ARG A 91 -8.62 11.65 12.84
N ASP A 92 -8.88 12.88 13.24
CA ASP A 92 -10.23 13.40 13.44
C ASP A 92 -11.01 13.38 12.12
N ILE A 93 -10.43 13.86 11.03
CA ILE A 93 -11.02 13.76 9.69
C ILE A 93 -11.37 12.30 9.37
N LEU A 94 -10.43 11.36 9.59
CA LEU A 94 -10.66 9.94 9.32
C LEU A 94 -11.85 9.35 10.09
N ASN A 95 -12.02 9.76 11.35
CA ASN A 95 -13.10 9.30 12.22
C ASN A 95 -14.49 9.76 11.74
N TRP A 96 -14.57 10.86 11.00
CA TRP A 96 -15.83 11.38 10.44
C TRP A 96 -16.20 10.81 9.07
N LEU A 97 -15.28 10.13 8.38
CA LEU A 97 -15.58 9.53 7.08
C LEU A 97 -16.46 8.28 7.24
N ASP A 98 -17.29 7.99 6.26
CA ASP A 98 -17.91 6.68 6.10
C ASP A 98 -17.06 5.82 5.15
N ALA A 99 -17.54 4.61 4.80
CA ALA A 99 -16.84 3.75 3.86
C ALA A 99 -16.56 4.45 2.52
N ALA A 100 -17.52 5.22 2.00
CA ALA A 100 -17.38 5.94 0.75
C ALA A 100 -16.31 7.03 0.81
N GLY A 101 -16.25 7.77 1.92
CA GLY A 101 -15.24 8.81 2.15
C GLY A 101 -13.81 8.25 2.21
N VAL A 102 -13.60 7.13 2.93
CA VAL A 102 -12.26 6.52 2.97
C VAL A 102 -11.91 5.84 1.64
N LEU A 103 -12.89 5.27 0.91
CA LEU A 103 -12.68 4.74 -0.44
C LEU A 103 -12.30 5.83 -1.44
N ASP A 104 -12.94 6.98 -1.39
CA ASP A 104 -12.59 8.12 -2.24
C ASP A 104 -11.15 8.61 -1.96
N ARG A 105 -10.72 8.59 -0.68
CA ARG A 105 -9.31 8.81 -0.32
C ARG A 105 -8.39 7.76 -0.95
N PHE A 106 -8.75 6.48 -0.90
CA PHE A 106 -7.96 5.42 -1.53
C PHE A 106 -7.91 5.56 -3.06
N ARG A 107 -9.04 5.90 -3.68
CA ARG A 107 -9.13 6.20 -5.12
C ARG A 107 -8.15 7.29 -5.52
N LYS A 108 -8.12 8.41 -4.77
CA LYS A 108 -7.16 9.49 -5.00
C LYS A 108 -5.72 8.99 -4.90
N SER A 109 -5.41 8.10 -3.96
CA SER A 109 -4.09 7.47 -3.86
C SER A 109 -3.71 6.71 -5.14
N THR A 110 -4.63 5.89 -5.69
CA THR A 110 -4.39 5.20 -6.96
C THR A 110 -4.17 6.17 -8.13
N VAL A 111 -4.88 7.30 -8.15
CA VAL A 111 -4.65 8.37 -9.14
C VAL A 111 -3.25 8.97 -9.00
N VAL A 112 -2.75 9.20 -7.77
CA VAL A 112 -1.37 9.66 -7.55
C VAL A 112 -0.38 8.64 -8.11
N VAL A 113 -0.54 7.36 -7.80
CA VAL A 113 0.32 6.28 -8.32
C VAL A 113 0.35 6.27 -9.84
N LEU A 114 -0.82 6.24 -10.48
CA LEU A 114 -0.94 6.21 -11.94
C LEU A 114 -0.37 7.47 -12.60
N THR A 115 -0.53 8.62 -11.94
CA THR A 115 0.04 9.90 -12.40
C THR A 115 1.56 9.86 -12.41
N VAL A 116 2.19 9.35 -11.35
CA VAL A 116 3.65 9.21 -11.28
C VAL A 116 4.13 8.17 -12.29
N LEU A 117 3.48 7.00 -12.33
CA LEU A 117 3.83 5.91 -13.22
C LEU A 117 3.74 6.30 -14.70
N SER A 118 2.79 7.17 -15.09
CA SER A 118 2.63 7.63 -16.48
C SER A 118 3.85 8.36 -17.07
N LYS A 119 4.76 8.83 -16.21
CA LYS A 119 6.00 9.52 -16.59
C LYS A 119 7.20 8.57 -16.69
N GLU A 120 7.00 7.30 -16.41
CA GLU A 120 8.06 6.33 -16.27
C GLU A 120 7.99 5.22 -17.32
N THR A 121 9.16 4.69 -17.66
CA THR A 121 9.33 3.44 -18.40
C THR A 121 9.99 2.42 -17.46
N PRO A 122 9.90 1.11 -17.74
CA PRO A 122 10.64 0.11 -16.96
C PRO A 122 12.14 0.45 -16.84
N ALA A 123 12.77 0.93 -17.92
CA ALA A 123 14.17 1.34 -17.92
C ALA A 123 14.42 2.54 -17.00
N SER A 124 13.59 3.59 -17.05
CA SER A 124 13.77 4.77 -16.19
C SER A 124 13.57 4.43 -14.71
N MET A 125 12.63 3.54 -14.38
CA MET A 125 12.40 3.11 -12.99
C MET A 125 13.58 2.31 -12.42
N ARG A 126 14.19 1.43 -13.23
CA ARG A 126 15.35 0.63 -12.82
C ARG A 126 16.63 1.45 -12.68
N ALA A 127 16.73 2.59 -13.36
CA ALA A 127 17.87 3.49 -13.28
C ALA A 127 17.84 4.40 -12.03
N LYS A 128 16.67 4.57 -11.40
CA LYS A 128 16.48 5.44 -10.24
C LYS A 128 16.59 4.66 -8.95
N TRP A 129 17.37 5.16 -8.00
CA TRP A 129 17.61 4.53 -6.70
C TRP A 129 17.50 5.53 -5.57
N LEU A 130 16.91 5.10 -4.44
CA LEU A 130 17.01 5.82 -3.18
C LEU A 130 17.80 4.99 -2.15
N PRO A 131 18.54 5.63 -1.23
CA PRO A 131 19.12 4.93 -0.09
C PRO A 131 18.02 4.53 0.91
N ALA A 132 18.19 3.38 1.55
CA ALA A 132 17.29 2.85 2.57
C ALA A 132 18.07 2.32 3.76
N ALA A 133 17.68 2.75 4.96
CA ALA A 133 18.26 2.25 6.19
C ALA A 133 18.07 0.73 6.31
N ASN A 134 19.11 0.04 6.77
CA ASN A 134 18.99 -1.37 7.10
C ASN A 134 18.31 -1.52 8.46
N SER A 135 17.02 -1.82 8.42
CA SER A 135 16.28 -2.33 9.57
C SER A 135 15.95 -3.81 9.35
N GLY A 136 15.75 -4.56 10.42
CA GLY A 136 15.33 -5.97 10.31
C GLY A 136 14.04 -6.15 9.49
N PHE A 137 13.17 -5.13 9.48
CA PHE A 137 12.00 -5.06 8.61
C PHE A 137 12.38 -4.92 7.13
N MET A 138 13.36 -4.05 6.79
CA MET A 138 13.79 -3.88 5.39
C MET A 138 14.43 -5.13 4.80
N ALA A 139 15.07 -5.98 5.61
CA ALA A 139 15.56 -7.28 5.15
C ALA A 139 14.42 -8.24 4.74
N GLN A 140 13.31 -8.26 5.50
CA GLN A 140 12.12 -9.04 5.14
C GLN A 140 11.46 -8.48 3.88
N VAL A 141 11.39 -7.15 3.77
CA VAL A 141 10.87 -6.48 2.57
C VAL A 141 11.71 -6.86 1.36
N ALA A 142 13.04 -6.79 1.44
CA ALA A 142 13.94 -7.18 0.37
C ALA A 142 13.72 -8.64 -0.07
N ALA A 143 13.52 -9.57 0.88
CA ALA A 143 13.26 -10.98 0.57
C ALA A 143 11.96 -11.22 -0.22
N ALA A 144 10.98 -10.31 -0.14
CA ALA A 144 9.74 -10.39 -0.91
C ALA A 144 9.87 -9.85 -2.35
N HIS A 145 10.95 -9.14 -2.66
CA HIS A 145 11.15 -8.47 -3.94
C HIS A 145 12.15 -9.26 -4.79
N PRO A 146 11.77 -9.67 -6.02
CA PRO A 146 12.69 -10.41 -6.89
C PRO A 146 13.87 -9.56 -7.36
N THR A 147 13.67 -8.24 -7.49
CA THR A 147 14.68 -7.27 -7.94
C THR A 147 14.47 -5.90 -7.29
N GLY A 148 15.52 -5.09 -7.33
CA GLY A 148 15.44 -3.67 -7.00
C GLY A 148 15.54 -3.35 -5.50
N TYR A 149 15.92 -4.32 -4.68
CA TYR A 149 16.47 -4.14 -3.34
C TYR A 149 17.89 -4.69 -3.35
N GLU A 150 18.88 -3.83 -3.11
CA GLU A 150 20.30 -4.19 -3.19
C GLU A 150 21.07 -3.57 -2.04
N ALA A 151 22.21 -4.16 -1.66
CA ALA A 151 23.13 -3.49 -0.75
C ALA A 151 23.62 -2.17 -1.39
N ASP A 152 23.69 -1.11 -0.59
CA ASP A 152 24.17 0.18 -1.08
C ASP A 152 25.71 0.16 -1.22
N PRO A 153 26.26 0.31 -2.44
CA PRO A 153 27.72 0.32 -2.64
C PRO A 153 28.40 1.53 -1.99
N GLN A 154 27.66 2.60 -1.69
CA GLN A 154 28.18 3.82 -1.08
C GLN A 154 27.95 3.88 0.44
N ALA A 155 27.16 2.96 0.99
CA ALA A 155 26.86 2.91 2.42
C ALA A 155 26.83 1.45 2.91
N PRO A 156 27.99 0.90 3.31
CA PRO A 156 28.07 -0.46 3.85
C PRO A 156 27.04 -0.70 4.97
N GLY A 157 26.37 -1.84 4.90
CA GLY A 157 25.32 -2.19 5.84
C GLY A 157 23.99 -1.47 5.62
N HIS A 158 23.81 -0.70 4.54
CA HIS A 158 22.53 -0.13 4.10
C HIS A 158 22.03 -0.80 2.82
N TYR A 159 20.75 -0.61 2.51
CA TYR A 159 20.16 -1.00 1.24
C TYR A 159 19.95 0.22 0.35
N ARG A 160 19.76 -0.02 -0.94
CA ARG A 160 19.14 0.92 -1.87
C ARG A 160 17.94 0.26 -2.53
N ILE A 161 16.95 1.08 -2.85
CA ILE A 161 15.67 0.64 -3.41
C ILE A 161 15.49 1.32 -4.75
N SER A 162 15.26 0.54 -5.79
CA SER A 162 14.94 1.07 -7.12
C SER A 162 13.53 1.66 -7.15
N PHE A 163 13.27 2.55 -8.10
CA PHE A 163 11.93 3.09 -8.24
C PHE A 163 10.91 2.03 -8.69
N GLU A 164 11.35 1.05 -9.49
CA GLU A 164 10.54 -0.11 -9.88
C GLU A 164 10.11 -0.92 -8.64
N ALA A 165 11.05 -1.20 -7.74
CA ALA A 165 10.76 -1.89 -6.48
C ALA A 165 9.86 -1.07 -5.56
N THR A 166 9.88 0.27 -5.63
CA THR A 166 8.94 1.11 -4.88
C THR A 166 7.49 0.89 -5.33
N PHE A 167 7.23 0.86 -6.65
CA PHE A 167 5.88 0.55 -7.15
C PHE A 167 5.43 -0.85 -6.72
N ARG A 168 6.32 -1.84 -6.84
CA ARG A 168 6.06 -3.21 -6.39
C ARG A 168 5.72 -3.27 -4.90
N HIS A 169 6.51 -2.58 -4.07
CA HIS A 169 6.30 -2.47 -2.63
C HIS A 169 4.95 -1.84 -2.29
N ILE A 170 4.61 -0.69 -2.91
CA ILE A 170 3.30 -0.05 -2.72
C ILE A 170 2.18 -1.04 -3.04
N TYR A 171 2.28 -1.76 -4.16
CA TYR A 171 1.26 -2.73 -4.54
C TYR A 171 1.15 -3.90 -3.53
N TYR A 172 2.27 -4.43 -3.04
CA TYR A 172 2.27 -5.48 -2.02
C TYR A 172 1.65 -5.03 -0.69
N GLU A 173 1.88 -3.78 -0.29
CA GLU A 173 1.18 -3.18 0.85
C GLU A 173 -0.34 -3.16 0.61
N LEU A 174 -0.79 -2.74 -0.58
CA LEU A 174 -2.23 -2.72 -0.89
C LEU A 174 -2.86 -4.12 -0.83
N THR A 175 -2.21 -5.15 -1.37
CA THR A 175 -2.71 -6.52 -1.30
C THR A 175 -2.72 -7.07 0.13
N THR A 176 -1.70 -6.76 0.93
CA THR A 176 -1.64 -7.11 2.35
C THR A 176 -2.80 -6.51 3.13
N HIS A 177 -3.08 -5.23 2.91
CA HIS A 177 -4.15 -4.55 3.64
C HIS A 177 -5.55 -4.96 3.15
N LEU A 178 -5.71 -5.34 1.87
CA LEU A 178 -6.92 -6.00 1.40
C LEU A 178 -7.15 -7.35 2.10
N TYR A 179 -6.10 -8.18 2.23
CA TYR A 179 -6.21 -9.42 3.00
C TYR A 179 -6.58 -9.16 4.46
N ASN A 180 -6.00 -8.14 5.09
CA ASN A 180 -6.35 -7.73 6.46
C ASN A 180 -7.83 -7.36 6.59
N ILE A 181 -8.35 -6.54 5.68
CA ILE A 181 -9.77 -6.17 5.63
C ILE A 181 -10.63 -7.45 5.57
N GLN A 182 -10.26 -8.41 4.72
CA GLN A 182 -10.98 -9.66 4.57
C GLN A 182 -11.00 -10.52 5.84
N ARG A 183 -9.86 -10.69 6.54
CA ARG A 183 -9.82 -11.45 7.80
C ARG A 183 -10.52 -10.73 8.94
N ILE A 184 -10.47 -9.40 8.98
CA ILE A 184 -11.23 -8.60 9.96
C ILE A 184 -12.75 -8.74 9.73
N LYS A 185 -13.20 -8.81 8.46
CA LYS A 185 -14.59 -9.13 8.14
C LYS A 185 -14.98 -10.52 8.65
N ARG A 186 -14.16 -11.54 8.38
CA ARG A 186 -14.41 -12.91 8.86
C ARG A 186 -14.45 -12.99 10.39
N ALA A 187 -13.62 -12.21 11.09
CA ALA A 187 -13.61 -12.15 12.56
C ALA A 187 -14.93 -11.62 13.14
N GLN A 188 -15.68 -10.85 12.34
CA GLN A 188 -17.01 -10.33 12.67
C GLN A 188 -18.15 -11.24 12.17
N GLY A 189 -17.84 -12.40 11.58
CA GLY A 189 -18.82 -13.28 10.94
C GLY A 189 -19.32 -12.80 9.57
N LEU A 190 -18.66 -11.81 8.96
CA LEU A 190 -19.03 -11.27 7.65
C LEU A 190 -18.39 -12.07 6.51
N LYS A 191 -19.10 -12.14 5.38
CA LYS A 191 -18.58 -12.79 4.16
C LYS A 191 -17.61 -11.86 3.43
N THR A 192 -16.54 -12.45 2.90
CA THR A 192 -15.66 -11.81 1.92
C THR A 192 -16.14 -12.11 0.51
N VAL A 193 -16.02 -11.13 -0.39
CA VAL A 193 -16.70 -11.15 -1.70
C VAL A 193 -15.75 -11.13 -2.88
N THR A 194 -14.45 -10.95 -2.62
CA THR A 194 -13.39 -10.92 -3.64
C THR A 194 -12.25 -11.86 -3.27
N LYS A 195 -11.36 -12.11 -4.25
CA LYS A 195 -10.12 -12.87 -4.02
C LYS A 195 -8.95 -11.90 -3.93
N THR A 196 -8.11 -12.08 -2.92
CA THR A 196 -6.84 -11.37 -2.82
C THR A 196 -5.76 -12.17 -3.56
N PRO A 197 -4.92 -11.52 -4.40
CA PRO A 197 -3.76 -12.18 -4.99
C PRO A 197 -2.81 -12.73 -3.93
N VAL A 198 -2.28 -13.94 -4.15
CA VAL A 198 -1.25 -14.54 -3.28
C VAL A 198 0.13 -14.21 -3.88
N GLU A 199 0.63 -13.03 -3.58
CA GLU A 199 1.93 -12.54 -4.07
C GLU A 199 2.61 -11.63 -3.02
N GLY A 200 3.86 -11.26 -3.29
CA GLY A 200 4.65 -10.40 -2.42
C GLY A 200 4.81 -10.96 -1.01
N TYR A 201 4.47 -10.18 0.01
CA TYR A 201 4.65 -10.61 1.40
C TYR A 201 3.90 -11.89 1.75
N HIS A 202 2.74 -12.13 1.14
CA HIS A 202 1.95 -13.33 1.38
C HIS A 202 2.64 -14.63 0.96
N THR A 203 3.69 -14.56 0.13
CA THR A 203 4.46 -15.75 -0.27
C THR A 203 5.62 -16.04 0.69
N LEU A 204 5.94 -15.14 1.62
CA LEU A 204 7.01 -15.36 2.58
C LEU A 204 6.62 -16.42 3.61
N PRO A 205 7.50 -17.38 3.95
CA PRO A 205 7.18 -18.47 4.88
C PRO A 205 6.73 -17.99 6.26
N HIS A 206 7.33 -16.91 6.76
CA HIS A 206 7.09 -16.33 8.08
C HIS A 206 5.96 -15.30 8.10
N TRP A 207 5.33 -15.01 6.96
CA TRP A 207 4.24 -14.04 6.91
C TRP A 207 3.01 -14.60 7.61
N ASP A 208 2.49 -13.83 8.57
CA ASP A 208 1.29 -14.19 9.29
C ASP A 208 0.08 -14.20 8.35
N ARG A 209 -0.48 -15.41 8.19
CA ARG A 209 -1.68 -15.71 7.39
C ARG A 209 -2.75 -16.37 8.26
N SER A 210 -2.69 -16.16 9.57
CA SER A 210 -3.71 -16.67 10.50
C SER A 210 -5.10 -16.13 10.15
N GLU A 211 -6.10 -16.97 10.41
CA GLU A 211 -7.51 -16.70 10.16
C GLU A 211 -8.32 -16.84 11.47
N PRO A 212 -9.50 -16.21 11.56
CA PRO A 212 -10.41 -16.32 12.69
C PRO A 212 -10.90 -17.72 13.09
#